data_AF-A0A3N1GSW2-F1
#
_entry.id   AF-A0A3N1GSW2-F1
#
_cell.length_a   1.000
_cell.length_b   1.000
_cell.length_c   1.000
_cell.angle_alpha   90.00
_cell.angle_beta   90.00
_cell.angle_gamma   90.00
#
_symmetry.space_group_name_H-M   'P 1'
#
loop_
_entity.id
_entity.type
_entity.pdbx_description
1 polymer ?
#
loop_
_entity_poly.entity_id
_entity_poly.type
_entity_poly.pdbx_seq_one_letter_code
_entity_poly.pdbx_strand_id
1 'polypeptide(L)'
;MDSPAAALPHTTGIPGHDDLHAWLRPLPPRGRPPVAVDIAASWSHLLAALEAAADHPDLEPARHVRKDDKPWPELPPEAALEAGVPLRVVVRRGVQDALRTALMENVALPVRAALGPPARLPICWYGQQDASWIAQHDVLRRLGLSHPAPCDITDLDDWAALARAAGWWWPCQEVCVAVERPARIGPEVVVYRDGSRRRGGSDG
;
A
#
# COMPACT_ATOMS: atom_id res chain seq x y z
N MET A 1 7.08 0.20 18.74
CA MET A 1 6.83 -1.21 19.11
C MET A 1 7.77 -2.09 18.31
N ASP A 2 8.24 -3.18 18.89
CA ASP A 2 9.30 -3.95 18.24
C ASP A 2 8.77 -5.09 17.36
N SER A 3 7.49 -5.46 17.51
CA SER A 3 6.83 -6.41 16.61
C SER A 3 5.31 -6.16 16.51
N PRO A 4 4.64 -6.64 15.46
CA PRO A 4 3.18 -6.53 15.31
C PRO A 4 2.43 -7.23 16.43
N ALA A 5 2.95 -8.38 16.89
CA ALA A 5 2.34 -9.11 17.99
C ALA A 5 2.31 -8.31 19.29
N ALA A 6 3.38 -7.55 19.57
CA ALA A 6 3.42 -6.65 20.72
C ALA A 6 2.49 -5.43 20.51
N ALA A 7 2.29 -5.00 19.27
CA ALA A 7 1.42 -3.88 18.94
C ALA A 7 -0.08 -4.22 19.01
N LEU A 8 -0.49 -5.47 18.72
CA LEU A 8 -1.90 -5.85 18.62
C LEU A 8 -2.76 -5.48 19.85
N PRO A 9 -2.32 -5.69 21.11
CA PRO A 9 -3.09 -5.27 22.29
C PRO A 9 -3.40 -3.76 22.33
N HIS A 10 -2.62 -2.93 21.64
CA HIS A 10 -2.80 -1.47 21.58
C HIS A 10 -3.69 -1.02 20.41
N THR A 11 -4.10 -1.96 19.56
CA THR A 11 -4.96 -1.70 18.39
C THR A 11 -6.45 -1.94 18.67
N THR A 12 -6.83 -2.16 19.94
CA THR A 12 -8.24 -2.23 20.35
C THR A 12 -8.96 -0.93 20.02
N GLY A 13 -10.11 -1.05 19.34
CA GLY A 13 -10.95 0.10 18.96
C GLY A 13 -10.62 0.73 17.60
N ILE A 14 -9.67 0.16 16.85
CA ILE A 14 -9.49 0.53 15.45
C ILE A 14 -10.67 -0.02 14.63
N PRO A 15 -11.29 0.80 13.78
CA PRO A 15 -12.41 0.38 12.95
C PRO A 15 -12.04 -0.77 11.99
N GLY A 16 -13.01 -1.65 11.80
CA GLY A 16 -12.96 -2.74 10.85
C GLY A 16 -13.25 -2.32 9.41
N HIS A 17 -13.38 -3.29 8.50
CA HIS A 17 -13.61 -3.06 7.07
C HIS A 17 -15.03 -2.54 6.91
N ASP A 18 -15.93 -3.15 7.67
CA ASP A 18 -17.35 -2.81 7.68
C ASP A 18 -17.57 -1.39 8.20
N ASP A 19 -16.79 -0.97 9.20
CA ASP A 19 -16.82 0.41 9.71
C ASP A 19 -16.32 1.39 8.63
N LEU A 20 -15.19 1.09 7.98
CA LEU A 20 -14.68 1.91 6.87
C LEU A 20 -15.73 2.03 5.75
N HIS A 21 -16.29 0.90 5.31
CA HIS A 21 -17.33 0.88 4.27
C HIS A 21 -18.59 1.63 4.69
N ALA A 22 -18.97 1.62 5.96
CA ALA A 22 -20.12 2.38 6.45
C ALA A 22 -19.90 3.89 6.33
N TRP A 23 -18.69 4.36 6.65
CA TRP A 23 -18.33 5.78 6.56
C TRP A 23 -18.11 6.29 5.14
N LEU A 24 -17.80 5.42 4.18
CA LEU A 24 -17.64 5.78 2.77
C LEU A 24 -18.96 5.81 1.98
N ARG A 25 -20.10 5.51 2.61
CA ARG A 25 -21.42 5.54 1.95
C ARG A 25 -21.92 6.97 1.73
N PRO A 26 -22.84 7.19 0.76
CA PRO A 26 -23.45 8.50 0.51
C PRO A 26 -24.15 9.12 1.74
N LEU A 27 -24.65 8.28 2.65
CA LEU A 27 -25.19 8.71 3.93
C LEU A 27 -24.36 8.10 5.07
N PRO A 28 -23.25 8.74 5.48
CA PRO A 28 -22.39 8.23 6.52
C PRO A 28 -23.05 8.36 7.91
N PRO A 29 -22.53 7.64 8.92
CA PRO A 29 -22.94 7.83 10.32
C PRO A 29 -22.80 9.30 10.77
N ARG A 30 -23.63 9.71 11.75
CA ARG A 30 -23.51 11.06 12.33
C ARG A 30 -22.28 11.16 13.23
N GLY A 31 -21.56 12.28 13.13
CA GLY A 31 -20.42 12.60 14.00
C GLY A 31 -19.14 12.80 13.21
N ARG A 32 -18.01 12.90 13.93
CA ARG A 32 -16.69 12.95 13.31
C ARG A 32 -16.27 11.52 12.94
N PRO A 33 -15.81 11.26 11.71
CA PRO A 33 -15.24 9.98 11.33
C PRO A 33 -14.04 9.62 12.23
N PRO A 34 -13.81 8.32 12.48
CA PRO A 34 -12.59 7.83 13.10
C PRO A 34 -11.33 8.33 12.36
N VAL A 35 -10.24 8.65 13.08
CA VAL A 35 -8.95 9.05 12.44
C VAL A 35 -8.49 8.07 11.35
N ALA A 36 -8.66 6.77 11.56
CA ALA A 36 -8.34 5.74 10.57
C ALA A 36 -9.16 5.88 9.27
N VAL A 37 -10.43 6.27 9.37
CA VAL A 37 -11.32 6.52 8.23
C VAL A 37 -10.91 7.82 7.53
N ASP A 38 -10.61 8.87 8.29
CA ASP A 38 -10.10 10.13 7.73
C ASP A 38 -8.82 9.93 6.92
N ILE A 39 -7.85 9.18 7.47
CA ILE A 39 -6.60 8.85 6.77
C ILE A 39 -6.87 8.04 5.50
N ALA A 40 -7.77 7.05 5.55
CA ALA A 40 -8.13 6.25 4.37
C ALA A 40 -8.80 7.10 3.28
N ALA A 41 -9.66 8.05 3.65
CA ALA A 41 -10.30 8.98 2.73
C ALA A 41 -9.27 9.95 2.12
N SER A 42 -8.40 10.55 2.94
CA SER A 42 -7.31 11.41 2.48
C SER A 42 -6.35 10.68 1.54
N TRP A 43 -5.98 9.44 1.85
CA TRP A 43 -5.19 8.58 0.96
C TRP A 43 -5.90 8.33 -0.38
N SER A 44 -7.20 8.05 -0.36
CA SER A 44 -7.97 7.84 -1.59
C SER A 44 -8.05 9.10 -2.46
N HIS A 45 -8.23 10.27 -1.83
CA HIS A 45 -8.19 11.56 -2.53
C HIS A 45 -6.81 11.84 -3.11
N LEU A 46 -5.73 11.57 -2.36
CA LEU A 46 -4.36 11.72 -2.84
C LEU A 46 -4.12 10.84 -4.07
N LEU A 47 -4.49 9.56 -4.03
CA LEU A 47 -4.34 8.67 -5.18
C LEU A 47 -5.09 9.21 -6.41
N ALA A 48 -6.34 9.64 -6.25
CA ALA A 48 -7.10 10.22 -7.35
C ALA A 48 -6.45 11.49 -7.91
N ALA A 49 -5.90 12.36 -7.06
CA ALA A 49 -5.18 13.56 -7.48
C ALA A 49 -3.88 13.22 -8.23
N LEU A 50 -3.11 12.25 -7.74
CA LEU A 50 -1.88 11.78 -8.40
C LEU A 50 -2.16 11.12 -9.75
N GLU A 51 -3.27 10.38 -9.87
CA GLU A 51 -3.72 9.81 -11.15
C GLU A 51 -4.17 10.90 -12.13
N ALA A 52 -4.95 11.89 -11.67
CA ALA A 52 -5.39 13.02 -12.48
C ALA A 52 -4.24 13.94 -12.92
N ALA A 53 -3.14 13.95 -12.18
CA ALA A 53 -1.94 14.71 -12.50
C ALA A 53 -1.02 14.04 -13.52
N ALA A 54 -1.36 12.84 -14.02
CA ALA A 54 -0.61 12.21 -15.10
C ALA A 54 -0.78 13.03 -16.39
N ASP A 55 0.34 13.43 -17.01
CA ASP A 55 0.34 14.32 -18.18
C ASP A 55 1.03 13.64 -19.36
N HIS A 56 0.48 12.50 -19.77
CA HIS A 56 0.96 11.78 -20.94
C HIS A 56 -0.16 10.92 -21.56
N PRO A 57 -0.34 10.93 -22.89
CA PRO A 57 -1.43 10.21 -23.55
C PRO A 57 -1.42 8.70 -23.28
N ASP A 58 -0.24 8.09 -23.14
CA ASP A 58 -0.13 6.67 -22.78
C ASP A 58 -0.43 6.37 -21.29
N LEU A 59 -0.57 7.41 -20.46
CA LEU A 59 -0.97 7.30 -19.06
C LEU A 59 -2.49 7.40 -18.85
N GLU A 60 -3.20 8.02 -19.77
CA GLU A 60 -4.67 8.06 -19.76
C GLU A 60 -5.27 6.65 -19.84
N PRO A 61 -6.27 6.28 -19.01
CA PRO A 61 -6.99 5.03 -19.16
C PRO A 61 -7.45 4.86 -20.62
N ALA A 62 -7.30 3.66 -21.18
CA ALA A 62 -7.64 3.44 -22.58
C ALA A 62 -9.14 3.71 -22.74
N ARG A 63 -9.49 4.80 -23.44
CA ARG A 63 -10.87 5.19 -23.72
C ARG A 63 -11.65 4.10 -24.47
N HIS A 64 -10.93 3.17 -25.09
CA HIS A 64 -11.49 2.00 -25.74
C HIS A 64 -10.97 0.74 -25.03
N VAL A 65 -11.87 0.05 -24.33
CA VAL A 65 -11.70 -1.37 -24.01
C VAL A 65 -11.34 -2.07 -25.32
N ARG A 66 -10.21 -2.78 -25.35
CA ARG A 66 -9.75 -3.49 -26.56
C ARG A 66 -10.91 -4.35 -27.08
N LYS A 67 -11.07 -4.40 -28.40
CA LYS A 67 -12.13 -5.13 -29.11
C LYS A 67 -12.26 -6.61 -28.72
N ASP A 68 -11.23 -7.19 -28.06
CA ASP A 68 -11.17 -8.61 -27.68
C ASP A 68 -10.85 -8.88 -26.19
N ASP A 69 -10.83 -7.89 -25.29
CA ASP A 69 -10.58 -8.06 -23.84
C ASP A 69 -9.31 -8.85 -23.44
N LYS A 70 -8.40 -9.10 -24.39
CA LYS A 70 -7.18 -9.88 -24.15
C LYS A 70 -6.19 -9.06 -23.29
N PRO A 71 -5.57 -9.68 -22.28
CA PRO A 71 -4.52 -9.02 -21.51
C PRO A 71 -3.36 -8.59 -22.41
N TRP A 72 -2.65 -7.53 -22.00
CA TRP A 72 -1.40 -7.13 -22.68
C TRP A 72 -0.35 -8.24 -22.52
N PRO A 73 0.46 -8.51 -23.56
CA PRO A 73 1.48 -9.54 -23.48
C PRO A 73 2.44 -9.26 -22.32
N GLU A 74 2.94 -10.32 -21.69
CA GLU A 74 4.00 -10.22 -20.68
C GLU A 74 5.34 -10.30 -21.38
N LEU A 75 5.99 -9.14 -21.53
CA LEU A 75 7.28 -8.97 -22.19
C LEU A 75 8.19 -8.12 -21.30
N PRO A 76 9.52 -8.21 -21.45
CA PRO A 76 10.44 -7.25 -20.86
C PRO A 76 10.06 -5.81 -21.26
N PRO A 77 10.36 -4.79 -20.41
CA PRO A 77 9.87 -3.43 -20.61
C PRO A 77 10.10 -2.85 -22.02
N GLU A 78 11.31 -3.02 -22.55
CA GLU A 78 11.68 -2.52 -23.89
C GLU A 78 10.84 -3.20 -25.00
N ALA A 79 10.77 -4.53 -25.01
CA ALA A 79 9.98 -5.29 -25.96
C ALA A 79 8.47 -5.03 -25.83
N ALA A 80 7.98 -4.74 -24.62
CA ALA A 80 6.58 -4.37 -24.40
C ALA A 80 6.25 -3.01 -25.06
N LEU A 81 7.13 -2.02 -24.91
CA LEU A 81 6.97 -0.72 -25.55
C LEU A 81 7.03 -0.84 -27.07
N GLU A 82 7.97 -1.62 -27.61
CA GLU A 82 8.07 -1.92 -29.05
C GLU A 82 6.81 -2.61 -29.60
N ALA A 83 6.18 -3.46 -28.78
CA ALA A 83 4.91 -4.12 -29.12
C ALA A 83 3.67 -3.21 -28.96
N GLY A 84 3.85 -1.93 -28.63
CA GLY A 84 2.76 -0.96 -28.47
C GLY A 84 1.99 -1.10 -27.15
N VAL A 85 2.58 -1.73 -26.13
CA VAL A 85 1.99 -1.73 -24.78
C VAL A 85 2.12 -0.31 -24.20
N PRO A 86 1.02 0.29 -23.68
CA PRO A 86 1.07 1.64 -23.14
C PRO A 86 2.09 1.78 -22.00
N LEU A 87 2.81 2.90 -21.95
CA LEU A 87 3.82 3.19 -20.94
C LEU A 87 3.30 3.00 -19.50
N ARG A 88 2.06 3.40 -19.18
CA ARG A 88 1.48 3.16 -17.85
C ARG A 88 1.43 1.69 -17.47
N VAL A 89 1.17 0.81 -18.43
CA VAL A 89 1.04 -0.62 -18.19
C VAL A 89 2.43 -1.18 -17.90
N VAL A 90 3.44 -0.74 -18.64
CA VAL A 90 4.84 -1.12 -18.42
C VAL A 90 5.34 -0.63 -17.06
N VAL A 91 5.14 0.65 -16.72
CA VAL A 91 5.55 1.23 -15.43
C VAL A 91 4.80 0.57 -14.27
N ARG A 92 3.48 0.41 -14.37
CA ARG A 92 2.67 -0.25 -13.34
C ARG A 92 3.15 -1.67 -13.08
N ARG A 93 3.39 -2.45 -14.13
CA ARG A 93 3.88 -3.84 -14.00
C ARG A 93 5.29 -3.89 -13.39
N GLY A 94 6.21 -3.10 -13.95
CA GLY A 94 7.62 -3.12 -13.58
C GLY A 94 7.90 -2.50 -12.20
N VAL A 95 7.05 -1.61 -11.72
CA VAL A 95 7.23 -0.91 -10.45
C VAL A 95 6.19 -1.36 -9.43
N GLN A 96 4.91 -1.00 -9.62
CA GLN A 96 3.86 -1.23 -8.63
C GLN A 96 3.61 -2.73 -8.42
N ASP A 97 3.31 -3.48 -9.46
CA ASP A 97 2.95 -4.89 -9.34
C ASP A 97 4.15 -5.73 -8.88
N ALA A 98 5.34 -5.50 -9.44
CA ALA A 98 6.57 -6.16 -9.00
C ALA A 98 6.87 -5.91 -7.51
N LEU A 99 6.81 -4.65 -7.05
CA LEU A 99 7.01 -4.31 -5.64
C LEU A 99 5.89 -4.87 -4.77
N ARG A 100 4.63 -4.75 -5.18
CA ARG A 100 3.48 -5.27 -4.44
C ARG A 100 3.60 -6.77 -4.23
N THR A 101 3.91 -7.53 -5.28
CA THR A 101 4.14 -8.98 -5.20
C THR A 101 5.28 -9.28 -4.24
N ALA A 102 6.45 -8.64 -4.42
CA ALA A 102 7.59 -8.84 -3.56
C ALA A 102 7.29 -8.53 -2.08
N LEU A 103 6.57 -7.43 -1.79
CA LEU A 103 6.19 -7.04 -0.43
C LEU A 103 5.12 -7.94 0.17
N MET A 104 4.17 -8.41 -0.63
CA MET A 104 3.16 -9.37 -0.16
C MET A 104 3.76 -10.71 0.19
N GLU A 105 4.55 -11.29 -0.71
CA GLU A 105 5.14 -12.61 -0.53
C GLU A 105 6.22 -12.63 0.55
N ASN A 106 7.09 -11.62 0.59
CA ASN A 106 8.24 -11.64 1.48
C ASN A 106 8.02 -10.92 2.80
N VAL A 107 6.93 -10.16 2.96
CA VAL A 107 6.71 -9.35 4.17
C VAL A 107 5.34 -9.58 4.77
N ALA A 108 4.29 -9.20 4.04
CA ALA A 108 2.95 -9.15 4.63
C ALA A 108 2.38 -10.54 4.93
N LEU A 109 2.46 -11.48 3.99
CA LEU A 109 1.92 -12.83 4.18
C LEU A 109 2.65 -13.61 5.29
N PRO A 110 4.00 -13.66 5.35
CA PRO A 110 4.71 -14.32 6.44
C PRO A 110 4.39 -13.73 7.81
N VAL A 111 4.29 -12.40 7.91
CA VAL A 111 3.95 -11.73 9.17
C VAL A 111 2.50 -11.99 9.57
N ARG A 112 1.55 -11.99 8.63
CA ARG A 112 0.16 -12.38 8.91
C ARG A 112 0.08 -13.82 9.41
N ALA A 113 0.77 -14.75 8.76
CA ALA A 113 0.81 -16.15 9.17
C ALA A 113 1.35 -16.30 10.60
N ALA A 114 2.40 -15.55 10.95
CA ALA A 114 3.01 -15.59 12.28
C ALA A 114 2.16 -14.96 13.41
N LEU A 115 1.14 -14.17 13.08
CA LEU A 115 0.24 -13.55 14.06
C LEU A 115 -0.96 -14.43 14.44
N GLY A 116 -1.19 -15.54 13.71
CA GLY A 116 -2.30 -16.46 13.97
C GLY A 116 -3.61 -16.09 13.26
N PRO A 117 -4.71 -16.82 13.53
CA PRO A 117 -5.94 -16.72 12.75
C PRO A 117 -6.53 -15.30 12.68
N PRO A 118 -7.12 -14.92 11.52
CA PRO A 118 -7.37 -13.53 11.11
C PRO A 118 -8.50 -12.78 11.82
N ALA A 119 -9.13 -13.33 12.87
CA ALA A 119 -10.44 -12.88 13.30
C ALA A 119 -10.50 -11.43 13.83
N ARG A 120 -9.36 -10.77 14.13
CA ARG A 120 -9.32 -9.39 14.66
C ARG A 120 -8.08 -8.58 14.28
N LEU A 121 -7.42 -8.86 13.16
CA LEU A 121 -6.34 -7.95 12.73
C LEU A 121 -6.98 -6.61 12.29
N PRO A 122 -6.51 -5.45 12.80
CA PRO A 122 -7.03 -4.16 12.38
C PRO A 122 -6.76 -3.95 10.89
N ILE A 123 -7.64 -3.23 10.21
CA ILE A 123 -7.68 -3.22 8.74
C ILE A 123 -6.78 -2.18 8.10
N CYS A 124 -6.43 -1.15 8.86
CA CYS A 124 -5.42 -0.17 8.51
C CYS A 124 -4.03 -0.74 8.76
N TRP A 125 -3.61 -1.73 7.97
CA TRP A 125 -2.20 -2.09 7.86
C TRP A 125 -1.57 -1.10 6.90
N TYR A 126 -1.15 0.05 7.40
CA TYR A 126 -0.29 0.98 6.66
C TYR A 126 1.18 0.70 6.98
N GLY A 127 2.10 1.08 6.11
CA GLY A 127 3.53 0.87 6.32
C GLY A 127 4.27 0.49 5.05
N GLN A 128 5.26 -0.40 5.16
CA GLN A 128 6.18 -0.67 4.04
C GLN A 128 5.51 -1.26 2.79
N GLN A 129 4.35 -1.90 2.92
CA GLN A 129 3.54 -2.41 1.80
C GLN A 129 3.01 -1.30 0.88
N ASP A 130 2.86 -0.08 1.41
CA ASP A 130 2.44 1.10 0.65
C ASP A 130 3.53 1.55 -0.34
N ALA A 131 4.77 1.07 -0.18
CA ALA A 131 5.88 1.43 -1.06
C ALA A 131 5.61 1.14 -2.54
N SER A 132 4.74 0.17 -2.85
CA SER A 132 4.39 -0.19 -4.23
C SER A 132 3.71 0.95 -5.00
N TRP A 133 2.67 1.58 -4.44
CA TRP A 133 1.97 2.70 -5.09
C TRP A 133 2.80 3.98 -5.00
N ILE A 134 3.48 4.21 -3.87
CA ILE A 134 4.37 5.37 -3.69
C ILE A 134 5.45 5.39 -4.77
N ALA A 135 6.13 4.25 -4.99
CA ALA A 135 7.20 4.15 -5.98
C ALA A 135 6.70 4.39 -7.42
N GLN A 136 5.49 3.93 -7.75
CA GLN A 136 4.91 4.20 -9.07
C GLN A 136 4.77 5.70 -9.31
N HIS A 137 4.14 6.43 -8.39
CA HIS A 137 3.91 7.86 -8.58
C HIS A 137 5.21 8.68 -8.47
N ASP A 138 6.17 8.27 -7.63
CA ASP A 138 7.50 8.88 -7.58
C ASP A 138 8.25 8.71 -8.91
N VAL A 139 8.18 7.53 -9.53
CA VAL A 139 8.78 7.28 -10.86
C VAL A 139 8.12 8.15 -11.93
N LEU A 140 6.78 8.22 -11.96
CA LEU A 140 6.06 9.05 -12.94
C LEU A 140 6.44 10.53 -12.80
N ARG A 141 6.54 11.04 -11.56
CA ARG A 141 7.01 12.40 -11.26
C ARG A 141 8.44 12.63 -11.76
N ARG A 142 9.38 11.73 -11.44
CA ARG A 142 10.80 11.87 -11.81
C ARG A 142 11.06 11.80 -13.32
N LEU A 143 10.21 11.07 -14.04
CA LEU A 143 10.27 10.99 -15.50
C LEU A 143 9.59 12.18 -16.19
N GLY A 144 9.00 13.12 -15.43
CA GLY A 144 8.28 14.26 -15.98
C GLY A 144 6.96 13.85 -16.66
N LEU A 145 6.40 12.71 -16.27
CA LEU A 145 5.16 12.17 -16.82
C LEU A 145 3.94 12.47 -15.92
N SER A 146 4.17 13.13 -14.79
CA SER A 146 3.13 13.57 -13.87
C SER A 146 3.53 14.89 -13.23
N HIS A 147 2.56 15.78 -13.07
CA HIS A 147 2.73 17.12 -12.48
C HIS A 147 1.72 17.37 -11.35
N PRO A 148 1.82 16.67 -10.20
CA PRO A 148 0.88 16.87 -9.10
C PRO A 148 1.02 18.26 -8.47
N ALA A 149 -0.02 18.70 -7.77
CA ALA A 149 0.05 19.96 -7.03
C ALA A 149 1.10 19.85 -5.90
N PRO A 150 1.71 20.96 -5.47
CA PRO A 150 2.72 20.94 -4.39
C PRO A 150 2.26 20.29 -3.08
N CYS A 151 0.96 20.41 -2.74
CA CYS A 151 0.38 19.73 -1.59
C CYS A 151 0.41 18.21 -1.75
N ASP A 152 0.00 17.69 -2.90
CA ASP A 152 -0.04 16.25 -3.18
C ASP A 152 1.37 15.65 -3.20
N ILE A 153 2.36 16.42 -3.65
CA ILE A 153 3.78 16.03 -3.59
C ILE A 153 4.24 15.90 -2.14
N THR A 154 3.88 16.87 -1.30
CA THR A 154 4.23 16.86 0.13
C THR A 154 3.61 15.63 0.81
N ASP A 155 2.33 15.37 0.56
CA ASP A 155 1.64 14.21 1.10
C ASP A 155 2.27 12.89 0.61
N LEU A 156 2.62 12.79 -0.68
CA LEU A 156 3.33 11.63 -1.23
C LEU A 156 4.69 11.40 -0.56
N ASP A 157 5.46 12.46 -0.34
CA ASP A 157 6.77 12.38 0.31
C ASP A 157 6.64 12.00 1.81
N ASP A 158 5.58 12.42 2.49
CA ASP A 158 5.24 12.00 3.85
C ASP A 158 4.87 10.51 3.93
N TRP A 159 4.05 10.03 3.00
CA TRP A 159 3.76 8.60 2.85
C TRP A 159 5.04 7.79 2.60
N ALA A 160 5.96 8.32 1.77
CA ALA A 160 7.25 7.69 1.52
C ALA A 160 8.13 7.67 2.78
N ALA A 161 8.11 8.73 3.59
CA ALA A 161 8.82 8.78 4.87
C ALA A 161 8.27 7.75 5.86
N LEU A 162 6.94 7.63 5.98
CA LEU A 162 6.28 6.63 6.82
C LEU A 162 6.63 5.20 6.39
N ALA A 163 6.57 4.89 5.10
CA ALA A 163 6.92 3.57 4.57
C ALA A 163 8.40 3.20 4.80
N ARG A 164 9.30 4.20 4.85
CA ARG A 164 10.71 3.98 5.18
C ARG A 164 10.95 3.78 6.68
N ALA A 165 10.22 4.52 7.52
CA ALA A 165 10.40 4.55 8.97
C ALA A 165 9.74 3.38 9.71
N ALA A 166 8.55 2.95 9.27
CA ALA A 166 7.75 1.94 9.94
C ALA A 166 7.59 0.67 9.10
N GLY A 167 7.64 -0.48 9.76
CA GLY A 167 7.23 -1.76 9.18
C GLY A 167 5.73 -1.80 8.98
N TRP A 168 4.99 -1.45 10.05
CA TRP A 168 3.55 -1.24 10.03
C TRP A 168 3.18 -0.14 10.99
N TRP A 169 2.07 0.53 10.75
CA TRP A 169 1.50 1.46 11.69
C TRP A 169 -0.03 1.48 11.62
N TRP A 170 -0.62 1.87 12.74
CA TRP A 170 -2.06 1.92 12.95
C TRP A 170 -2.46 3.24 13.61
N PRO A 171 -3.33 4.04 12.99
CA PRO A 171 -3.86 5.25 13.60
C PRO A 171 -5.08 4.93 14.49
N CYS A 172 -4.86 4.77 15.79
CA CYS A 172 -5.97 4.83 16.76
C CYS A 172 -6.42 6.29 16.95
N GLN A 173 -7.51 6.51 17.67
CA GLN A 173 -8.03 7.88 17.89
C GLN A 173 -7.04 8.79 18.62
N GLU A 174 -6.39 8.28 19.66
CA GLU A 174 -5.54 9.07 20.55
C GLU A 174 -4.05 8.72 20.44
N VAL A 175 -3.73 7.55 19.89
CA VAL A 175 -2.36 7.04 19.78
C VAL A 175 -2.12 6.45 18.40
N CYS A 176 -0.93 6.70 17.84
CA CYS A 176 -0.47 5.96 16.67
C CYS A 176 0.43 4.82 17.13
N VAL A 177 0.06 3.59 16.79
CA VAL A 177 0.87 2.41 17.10
C VAL A 177 1.75 2.12 15.90
N ALA A 178 3.05 2.36 16.01
CA ALA A 178 4.02 2.04 14.97
C ALA A 178 4.93 0.88 15.38
N VAL A 179 5.22 0.02 14.42
CA VAL A 179 6.11 -1.12 14.55
C VAL A 179 7.32 -0.92 13.65
N GLU A 180 8.51 -1.21 14.17
CA GLU A 180 9.73 -1.15 13.38
C GLU A 180 9.73 -2.13 12.20
N ARG A 181 10.53 -1.82 11.18
CA ARG A 181 10.72 -2.74 10.05
C ARG A 181 11.45 -4.01 10.52
N PRO A 182 11.06 -5.20 10.03
CA PRO A 182 11.86 -6.40 10.21
C PRO A 182 13.31 -6.14 9.76
N ALA A 183 14.27 -6.55 10.58
CA ALA A 183 15.68 -6.51 10.23
C ALA A 183 16.05 -7.61 9.23
N ARG A 184 15.38 -8.77 9.34
CA ARG A 184 15.55 -9.91 8.43
C ARG A 184 14.26 -10.69 8.30
N ILE A 185 13.93 -11.10 7.09
CA ILE A 185 12.80 -12.00 6.82
C ILE A 185 13.34 -13.23 6.10
N GLY A 186 13.01 -14.40 6.63
CA GLY A 186 13.34 -15.70 6.05
C GLY A 186 12.10 -16.59 6.00
N PRO A 187 12.17 -17.71 5.25
CA PRO A 187 11.02 -18.58 4.98
C PRO A 187 10.34 -19.09 6.26
N GLU A 188 11.11 -19.29 7.32
CA GLU A 188 10.59 -19.79 8.60
C GLU A 188 10.64 -18.78 9.75
N VAL A 189 11.27 -17.61 9.56
CA VAL A 189 11.47 -16.67 10.67
C VAL A 189 11.50 -15.21 10.24
N VAL A 190 10.74 -14.38 10.95
CA VAL A 190 10.83 -12.92 10.91
C VAL A 190 11.62 -12.46 12.14
N VAL A 191 12.65 -11.63 11.91
CA VAL A 191 13.53 -11.09 12.96
C VAL A 191 13.46 -9.57 12.94
N TYR A 192 13.21 -8.96 14.10
CA TYR A 192 13.18 -7.52 14.30
C TYR A 192 14.49 -6.99 14.87
N ARG A 193 14.69 -5.67 14.86
CA ARG A 193 15.95 -5.05 15.31
C ARG A 193 16.25 -5.25 16.81
N ASP A 194 15.21 -5.40 17.62
CA ASP A 194 15.30 -5.77 19.04
C ASP A 194 15.73 -7.24 19.26
N GLY A 195 15.85 -8.02 18.18
CA GLY A 195 16.17 -9.44 18.22
C GLY A 195 14.97 -10.36 18.41
N SER A 196 13.74 -9.83 18.53
CA SER A 196 12.53 -10.63 18.62
C SER A 196 12.31 -11.46 17.34
N ARG A 197 11.85 -12.71 17.53
CA ARG A 197 11.71 -13.69 16.45
C ARG A 197 10.29 -14.23 16.41
N ARG A 198 9.75 -14.40 15.21
CA ARG A 198 8.46 -15.06 14.98
C ARG A 198 8.63 -16.13 13.92
N ARG A 199 8.17 -17.35 14.20
CA ARG A 199 8.14 -18.40 13.18
C ARG A 199 7.00 -18.12 12.22
N GLY A 200 7.29 -18.20 10.91
CA GLY A 200 6.24 -18.28 9.90
C GLY A 200 5.45 -19.57 10.17
N GLY A 201 4.13 -19.47 10.28
CA GLY A 201 3.29 -20.66 10.48
C GLY A 201 3.40 -21.58 9.27
N SER A 202 4.14 -22.68 9.41
CA SER A 202 4.05 -23.87 8.57
C SER A 202 4.05 -25.08 9.50
N ASP A 203 2.94 -25.29 10.20
CA ASP A 203 2.56 -26.55 10.81
C ASP A 203 1.04 -26.66 10.72
N GLY A 204 0.56 -27.46 9.75
CA GLY A 204 -0.85 -27.79 9.54
C GLY A 204 -1.36 -27.49 8.14
#